data_AF-A0A8J7QQX0-F1
#
_entry.id   AF-A0A8J7QQX0-F1
#
_cell.length_a   1.000
_cell.length_b   1.000
_cell.length_c   1.000
_cell.angle_alpha   90.00
_cell.angle_beta   90.00
_cell.angle_gamma   90.00
#
_symmetry.space_group_name_H-M   'P 1'
#
loop_
_entity.id
_entity.type
_entity.pdbx_description
1 polymer ?
#
loop_
_entity_poly.entity_id
_entity_poly.type
_entity_poly.pdbx_seq_one_letter_code
_entity_poly.pdbx_strand_id
1 'polypeptide(L)'
;MGEICPTCGLPLDMCICKEISKQQQKIVVRLETRKFNRDTTIIEGIDEKDFDLQKLAKQLKTLCACGGTAKDKYIMLQGDQRQKVTTYLESLGFPKSNINTI
;
A
#
# COMPACT_ATOMS: atom_id res chain seq x y z
N MET A 1 7.69 -28.19 -13.25
CA MET A 1 6.46 -28.27 -12.45
C MET A 1 5.88 -26.87 -12.39
N GLY A 2 4.72 -26.64 -13.00
CA GLY A 2 4.07 -25.32 -12.94
C GLY A 2 3.58 -25.09 -11.52
N GLU A 3 3.92 -23.95 -10.93
CA GLU A 3 3.43 -23.57 -9.62
C GLU A 3 1.91 -23.32 -9.72
N ILE A 4 1.15 -23.99 -8.85
CA ILE A 4 -0.30 -23.90 -8.78
C ILE A 4 -0.64 -23.02 -7.59
N CYS A 5 -1.57 -22.08 -7.77
CA CYS A 5 -2.05 -21.24 -6.69
C CYS A 5 -2.82 -22.11 -5.66
N PRO A 6 -2.44 -22.13 -4.37
CA PRO A 6 -3.12 -22.94 -3.36
C PRO A 6 -4.53 -22.41 -3.02
N THR A 7 -4.87 -21.19 -3.44
CA THR A 7 -6.17 -20.56 -3.17
C THR A 7 -7.22 -20.90 -4.23
N CYS A 8 -6.83 -20.95 -5.51
CA CYS A 8 -7.77 -21.14 -6.62
C CYS A 8 -7.47 -22.35 -7.51
N GLY A 9 -6.35 -23.06 -7.29
CA GLY A 9 -5.99 -24.24 -8.06
C GLY A 9 -5.54 -23.97 -9.50
N LEU A 10 -5.42 -22.70 -9.90
CA LEU A 10 -4.98 -22.30 -11.23
C LEU A 10 -3.45 -22.22 -11.32
N PRO A 11 -2.85 -22.46 -12.50
CA PRO A 11 -1.46 -22.12 -12.77
C PRO A 11 -1.20 -20.65 -12.43
N LEU A 12 -0.08 -20.33 -11.76
CA LEU A 12 0.22 -18.95 -11.33
C LEU A 12 0.15 -17.94 -12.48
N ASP A 13 0.51 -18.34 -13.70
CA ASP A 13 0.48 -17.48 -14.90
C ASP A 13 -0.95 -17.06 -15.32
N MET A 14 -2.00 -17.78 -14.90
CA MET A 14 -3.40 -17.44 -15.18
C MET A 14 -4.17 -16.99 -13.92
N CYS A 15 -3.47 -16.88 -12.78
CA CYS A 15 -4.12 -16.60 -11.51
C CYS A 15 -4.42 -15.10 -11.34
N ILE A 16 -5.69 -14.77 -11.16
CA ILE A 16 -6.17 -13.40 -10.88
C ILE A 16 -6.38 -13.11 -9.38
N CYS A 17 -6.02 -14.04 -8.47
CA CYS A 17 -6.23 -13.85 -7.04
C CYS A 17 -5.59 -12.57 -6.49
N LYS A 18 -4.44 -12.15 -7.06
CA LYS A 18 -3.78 -10.89 -6.68
C LYS A 18 -4.62 -9.67 -7.06
N GLU A 19 -5.29 -9.66 -8.20
CA GLU A 19 -6.18 -8.55 -8.60
C GLU A 19 -7.44 -8.50 -7.73
N ILE A 20 -8.01 -9.66 -7.43
CA ILE A 20 -9.17 -9.76 -6.54
C ILE A 20 -8.81 -9.24 -5.13
N SER A 21 -7.63 -9.60 -4.61
CA SER A 21 -7.16 -9.12 -3.30
C SER A 21 -7.04 -7.60 -3.28
N LYS A 22 -6.45 -6.97 -4.31
CA LYS A 22 -6.37 -5.51 -4.43
C LYS A 22 -7.74 -4.83 -4.34
N GLN A 23 -8.76 -5.41 -4.96
CA GLN A 23 -10.12 -4.85 -4.97
C GLN A 23 -10.86 -4.99 -3.63
N GLN A 24 -10.41 -5.86 -2.73
CA GLN A 24 -11.04 -6.10 -1.44
C GLN A 24 -10.35 -5.34 -0.28
N GLN A 25 -9.08 -4.98 -0.45
CA GLN A 25 -8.31 -4.28 0.58
C GLN A 25 -8.87 -2.88 0.84
N LYS A 26 -9.08 -2.55 2.12
CA LYS A 26 -9.48 -1.23 2.61
C LYS A 26 -8.25 -0.52 3.13
N ILE A 27 -7.81 0.50 2.42
CA ILE A 27 -6.59 1.24 2.75
C ILE A 27 -6.98 2.53 3.47
N VAL A 28 -6.27 2.83 4.56
CA VAL A 28 -6.41 4.11 5.26
C VAL A 28 -5.13 4.91 5.06
N VAL A 29 -5.27 6.15 4.60
CA VAL A 29 -4.18 7.10 4.45
C VAL A 29 -4.48 8.29 5.36
N ARG A 30 -3.80 8.38 6.52
CA ARG A 30 -4.06 9.43 7.50
C ARG A 30 -2.85 10.30 7.77
N LEU A 31 -3.09 11.50 8.27
CA LEU A 31 -2.05 12.35 8.84
C LEU A 31 -1.92 12.11 10.35
N GLU A 32 -0.71 11.85 10.83
CA GLU A 32 -0.38 11.83 12.25
C GLU A 32 0.72 12.86 12.54
N THR A 33 0.53 13.68 13.56
CA THR A 33 1.61 14.52 14.09
C THR A 33 2.43 13.71 15.10
N ARG A 34 3.72 13.52 14.81
CA ARG A 34 4.66 12.75 15.67
C ARG A 34 5.70 13.67 16.31
N LYS A 35 6.76 13.05 16.86
CA LYS A 35 7.87 13.73 17.58
C LYS A 35 8.25 15.05 16.93
N PHE A 36 8.39 16.08 17.76
CA PHE A 36 8.71 17.45 17.36
C PHE A 36 7.64 18.13 16.50
N ASN A 37 6.36 17.78 16.69
CA ASN A 37 5.23 18.32 15.92
C ASN A 37 5.42 18.18 14.41
N ARG A 38 6.01 17.06 13.99
CA ARG A 38 6.24 16.78 12.57
C ARG A 38 5.13 15.92 12.03
N ASP A 39 4.50 16.43 10.99
CA ASP A 39 3.48 15.68 10.25
C ASP A 39 4.08 14.46 9.58
N THR A 40 3.35 13.37 9.65
CA THR A 40 3.73 12.07 9.11
C THR A 40 2.49 11.43 8.49
N THR A 41 2.56 11.09 7.21
CA THR A 41 1.51 10.33 6.55
C THR A 41 1.65 8.85 6.90
N ILE A 42 0.58 8.25 7.38
CA ILE A 42 0.49 6.83 7.73
C ILE A 42 -0.43 6.14 6.73
N ILE A 43 0.01 4.99 6.24
CA ILE A 43 -0.68 4.19 5.23
C ILE A 43 -0.82 2.78 5.78
N GLU A 44 -2.03 2.28 5.92
CA GLU A 44 -2.31 0.96 6.50
C GLU A 44 -3.45 0.25 5.75
N GLY A 45 -3.65 -1.04 6.02
CA GLY A 45 -4.71 -1.84 5.40
C GLY A 45 -4.31 -2.55 4.10
N ILE A 46 -3.02 -2.51 3.74
CA ILE A 46 -2.44 -3.27 2.64
C ILE A 46 -2.00 -4.64 3.16
N ASP A 47 -2.42 -5.72 2.51
CA ASP A 47 -2.04 -7.09 2.92
C ASP A 47 -0.58 -7.38 2.55
N GLU A 48 0.25 -7.62 3.56
CA GLU A 48 1.67 -7.94 3.42
C GLU A 48 1.93 -9.29 2.74
N LYS A 49 0.93 -10.18 2.68
CA LYS A 49 1.04 -11.47 1.97
C LYS A 49 0.99 -11.29 0.46
N ASP A 50 0.19 -10.33 0.00
CA ASP A 50 0.01 -10.04 -1.42
C ASP A 50 0.96 -8.94 -1.91
N PHE A 51 1.41 -8.06 -1.00
CA PHE A 51 2.24 -6.92 -1.31
C PHE A 51 3.47 -6.79 -0.40
N ASP A 52 4.62 -6.56 -1.02
CA ASP A 52 5.84 -6.18 -0.31
C ASP A 52 5.77 -4.72 0.12
N LEU A 53 5.46 -4.49 1.41
CA LEU A 53 5.36 -3.16 2.01
C LEU A 53 6.71 -2.40 2.01
N GLN A 54 7.85 -3.10 2.08
CA GLN A 54 9.17 -2.44 2.04
C GLN A 54 9.44 -1.89 0.64
N LYS A 55 9.10 -2.67 -0.39
CA LYS A 55 9.20 -2.24 -1.80
C LYS A 55 8.25 -1.08 -2.08
N LEU A 56 7.01 -1.15 -1.61
CA LEU A 56 6.04 -0.07 -1.76
C LEU A 56 6.51 1.21 -1.05
N ALA A 57 7.03 1.08 0.18
CA ALA A 57 7.60 2.23 0.90
C ALA A 57 8.78 2.85 0.15
N LYS A 58 9.64 2.05 -0.50
CA LYS A 58 10.73 2.57 -1.35
C LYS A 58 10.19 3.38 -2.53
N GLN A 59 9.17 2.88 -3.22
CA GLN A 59 8.55 3.59 -4.35
C GLN A 59 7.90 4.90 -3.90
N LEU A 60 7.15 4.87 -2.80
CA LEU A 60 6.50 6.04 -2.23
C LEU A 60 7.50 7.11 -1.76
N LYS A 61 8.63 6.71 -1.16
CA LYS A 61 9.71 7.65 -0.81
C LYS A 61 10.27 8.36 -2.03
N THR A 62 10.51 7.64 -3.12
CA THR A 62 10.98 8.23 -4.38
C THR A 62 9.93 9.18 -4.96
N LEU A 63 8.66 8.78 -4.97
CA LEU A 63 7.56 9.60 -5.46
C LEU A 63 7.37 10.90 -4.66
N CYS A 64 7.44 10.80 -3.33
CA CYS A 64 7.16 11.91 -2.44
C CYS A 64 8.40 12.76 -2.11
N ALA A 65 9.59 12.33 -2.55
CA ALA A 65 10.88 12.92 -2.22
C ALA A 65 11.07 13.13 -0.71
N CYS A 66 10.70 12.14 0.10
CA CYS A 66 10.70 12.24 1.56
C CYS A 66 11.30 10.99 2.24
N GLY A 67 11.64 11.12 3.52
CA GLY A 67 11.97 9.99 4.36
C GLY A 67 10.74 9.12 4.67
N GLY A 68 10.97 7.87 5.06
CA GLY A 68 9.88 6.95 5.41
C GLY A 68 10.34 5.53 5.68
N THR A 69 9.45 4.71 6.25
CA THR A 69 9.71 3.31 6.58
C THR A 69 8.41 2.50 6.56
N ALA A 70 8.49 1.21 6.26
CA ALA A 70 7.42 0.27 6.57
C ALA A 70 7.72 -0.39 7.92
N LYS A 71 6.73 -0.47 8.81
CA LYS A 71 6.83 -1.08 10.15
C LYS A 71 5.46 -1.59 10.57
N ASP A 72 5.38 -2.76 11.21
CA ASP A 72 4.17 -3.29 11.86
C ASP A 72 2.89 -3.16 11.00
N LYS A 73 2.99 -3.52 9.71
CA LYS A 73 1.91 -3.49 8.68
C LYS A 73 1.46 -2.11 8.17
N TYR A 74 2.18 -1.05 8.52
CA TYR A 74 1.91 0.29 7.99
C TYR A 74 3.17 0.92 7.38
N ILE A 75 2.97 1.86 6.47
CA ILE A 75 4.02 2.68 5.88
C ILE A 75 3.91 4.08 6.46
N MET A 76 5.05 4.65 6.86
CA MET A 76 5.18 6.02 7.33
C MET A 76 5.97 6.84 6.32
N LEU A 77 5.48 8.02 5.98
CA LEU A 77 6.17 9.00 5.15
C LEU A 77 6.21 10.34 5.87
N GLN A 78 7.32 11.07 5.77
CA GLN A 78 7.45 12.39 6.38
C GLN A 78 6.64 13.45 5.62
N GLY A 79 5.96 14.33 6.36
CA GLY A 79 5.08 15.37 5.85
C GLY A 79 3.69 14.86 5.46
N ASP A 80 2.84 15.79 5.03
CA ASP A 80 1.54 15.47 4.41
C ASP A 80 1.74 15.11 2.93
N GLN A 81 1.59 13.82 2.63
CA GLN A 81 1.70 13.24 1.30
C GLN A 81 0.41 12.53 0.89
N ARG A 82 -0.69 12.76 1.61
CA ARG A 82 -1.94 12.00 1.47
C ARG A 82 -2.46 11.97 0.03
N GLN A 83 -2.44 13.12 -0.65
CA GLN A 83 -2.88 13.21 -2.06
C GLN A 83 -1.99 12.37 -3.00
N LYS A 84 -0.67 12.56 -2.96
CA LYS A 84 0.26 11.83 -3.84
C LYS A 84 0.19 10.32 -3.63
N VAL A 85 0.09 9.90 -2.37
CA VAL A 85 -0.07 8.49 -2.00
C VAL A 85 -1.37 7.93 -2.55
N THR A 86 -2.49 8.64 -2.36
CA THR A 86 -3.81 8.21 -2.86
C THR A 86 -3.77 8.00 -4.37
N THR A 87 -3.27 8.98 -5.14
CA THR A 87 -3.14 8.88 -6.60
C THR A 87 -2.23 7.72 -7.03
N TYR A 88 -1.14 7.49 -6.30
CA TYR A 88 -0.23 6.39 -6.61
C TYR A 88 -0.86 5.02 -6.34
N LEU A 89 -1.57 4.86 -5.22
CA LEU A 89 -2.28 3.61 -4.92
C LEU A 89 -3.37 3.33 -5.95
N GLU A 90 -4.11 4.36 -6.40
CA GLU A 90 -5.04 4.23 -7.52
C GLU A 90 -4.33 3.71 -8.79
N SER A 91 -3.15 4.26 -9.12
CA SER A 91 -2.37 3.81 -10.28
C SER A 91 -1.85 2.37 -10.18
N LEU A 92 -1.73 1.82 -8.97
CA LEU A 92 -1.34 0.42 -8.71
C LEU A 92 -2.51 -0.56 -8.82
N GLY A 93 -3.73 -0.06 -9.06
CA GLY A 93 -4.95 -0.83 -9.20
C GLY A 93 -5.75 -0.98 -7.91
N PHE A 94 -5.47 -0.19 -6.87
CA PHE A 94 -6.35 -0.12 -5.70
C PHE A 94 -7.56 0.78 -6.03
N PRO A 95 -8.80 0.31 -5.81
CA PRO A 95 -9.98 1.11 -6.13
C PRO A 95 -10.09 2.29 -5.16
N LYS A 96 -10.32 3.48 -5.72
CA LYS A 96 -10.48 4.72 -4.96
C LYS A 96 -11.53 4.62 -3.86
N SER A 97 -12.63 3.89 -4.10
CA SER A 97 -13.70 3.65 -3.11
C SER A 97 -13.22 2.96 -1.84
N ASN A 98 -12.08 2.26 -1.90
CA ASN A 98 -11.52 1.55 -0.76
C ASN A 98 -10.34 2.30 -0.12
N ILE A 99 -9.92 3.44 -0.67
CA ILE A 99 -8.87 4.28 -0.09
C ILE A 99 -9.56 5.38 0.70
N ASN A 100 -9.50 5.27 2.03
CA ASN A 100 -10.02 6.28 2.93
C ASN A 100 -8.89 7.23 3.35
N THR A 101 -8.95 8.46 2.86
CA THR A 101 -7.94 9.48 3.14
C THR A 101 -8.46 10.46 4.18
N ILE A 102 -7.80 10.53 5.34
CA ILE A 102 -8.24 11.26 6.55
C ILE A 102 -7.21 12.30 6.98
#